data_AF-A0A949I5Y7-F1
#
_entry.id   AF-A0A949I5Y7-F1
#
_cell.length_a   1.000
_cell.length_b   1.000
_cell.length_c   1.000
_cell.angle_alpha   90.00
_cell.angle_beta   90.00
_cell.angle_gamma   90.00
#
_symmetry.space_group_name_H-M   'P 1'
#
loop_
_entity.id
_entity.type
_entity.pdbx_description
1 polymer ?
#
loop_
_entity_poly.entity_id
_entity_poly.type
_entity_poly.pdbx_seq_one_letter_code
_entity_poly.pdbx_strand_id
1 'polypeptide(L)' 'MHFLHTRGEVRSLSAPTLRQVLIEWMWESPSELIPTYARIGQVVVELAARPDADELAGLIDTCRQYMEE' A
#
# COMPACT_ATOMS: atom_id res chain seq x y z
N MET A 1 2.46 13.74 6.56
CA MET A 1 1.72 12.81 5.69
C MET A 1 2.64 12.46 4.53
N HIS A 2 3.22 11.26 4.55
CA HIS A 2 4.13 10.78 3.52
C HIS A 2 3.36 9.82 2.63
N PHE A 3 3.14 10.16 1.36
CA PHE A 3 2.41 9.29 0.43
C PHE A 3 3.40 8.43 -0.36
N LEU A 4 3.04 7.20 -0.69
CA LEU A 4 3.87 6.34 -1.54
C LEU A 4 3.73 6.79 -2.99
N HIS A 5 4.68 7.60 -3.46
CA HIS A 5 4.64 8.09 -4.84
C HIS A 5 5.19 7.05 -5.83
N THR A 6 6.13 6.20 -5.38
CA THR A 6 6.90 5.32 -6.27
C THR A 6 7.06 3.89 -5.74
N ARG A 7 7.26 2.93 -6.66
CA ARG A 7 7.58 1.52 -6.35
C ARG A 7 8.84 1.37 -5.50
N GLY A 8 9.79 2.31 -5.63
CA GLY A 8 11.04 2.32 -4.85
C GLY A 8 10.82 2.55 -3.36
N GLU A 9 9.84 3.36 -2.98
CA GLU A 9 9.48 3.59 -1.58
C GLU A 9 8.79 2.36 -0.99
N VAL A 10 7.91 1.71 -1.77
CA VAL A 10 7.26 0.45 -1.36
C VAL A 10 8.28 -0.65 -1.08
N ARG A 11 9.42 -0.66 -1.78
CA ARG A 11 10.51 -1.61 -1.54
C ARG A 11 11.45 -1.21 -0.40
N SER A 12 11.65 0.09 -0.19
CA SER A 12 12.66 0.58 0.76
C SER A 12 12.12 0.73 2.18
N LEU A 13 10.81 0.96 2.35
CA LEU A 13 10.20 1.15 3.66
C LEU A 13 10.03 -0.17 4.42
N SER A 14 10.07 -0.11 5.75
CA SER A 14 9.79 -1.27 6.60
C SER A 14 8.29 -1.60 6.62
N ALA A 15 7.96 -2.87 6.86
CA ALA A 15 6.58 -3.35 6.95
C ALA A 15 5.65 -2.52 7.88
N PRO A 16 6.05 -2.13 9.11
CA PRO A 16 5.20 -1.30 9.98
C PRO A 16 4.96 0.09 9.39
N THR A 17 5.97 0.71 8.78
CA THR A 17 5.82 2.02 8.14
C THR A 17 4.91 1.94 6.92
N LEU A 18 5.05 0.89 6.10
CA LEU A 18 4.18 0.66 4.95
C LEU A 18 2.73 0.52 5.35
N ARG A 19 2.47 -0.22 6.42
CA ARG A 19 1.12 -0.40 6.95
C ARG A 19 0.48 0.92 7.35
N GLN A 20 1.19 1.76 8.10
CA GLN A 20 0.66 3.08 8.47
C GLN A 20 0.41 3.94 7.25
N VAL A 21 1.42 4.07 6.37
CA VAL A 21 1.31 4.92 5.18
C VAL A 21 0.17 4.47 4.27
N LEU A 22 -0.01 3.16 4.04
CA LEU A 22 -1.08 2.64 3.19
C LEU A 22 -2.46 2.84 3.80
N ILE A 23 -2.62 2.65 5.11
CA ILE A 23 -3.90 2.90 5.78
C ILE A 23 -4.22 4.40 5.74
N GLU A 24 -3.28 5.26 6.09
CA GLU A 24 -3.45 6.72 5.99
C GLU A 24 -3.77 7.13 4.55
N TRP A 25 -3.13 6.50 3.56
CA TRP A 25 -3.36 6.82 2.15
C TRP A 25 -4.70 6.32 1.61
N MET A 26 -5.20 5.16 2.06
CA MET A 26 -6.48 4.62 1.61
C MET A 26 -7.69 5.27 2.32
N TRP A 27 -7.55 5.60 3.61
CA TRP A 27 -8.68 5.98 4.47
C TRP A 27 -8.64 7.43 4.94
N GLU A 28 -7.45 8.00 5.13
CA GLU A 28 -7.30 9.37 5.67
C GLU A 28 -6.90 10.40 4.62
N SER A 29 -6.58 9.96 3.39
CA SER A 29 -6.28 10.89 2.31
C SER A 29 -7.51 11.67 1.86
N PRO A 30 -7.34 12.98 1.57
CA PRO A 30 -8.38 13.74 0.90
C PRO A 30 -8.68 13.13 -0.47
N SER A 31 -9.91 13.25 -0.95
CA SER A 31 -10.42 12.58 -2.16
C SER A 31 -9.61 12.83 -3.44
N GLU A 32 -8.89 13.94 -3.52
CA GLU A 32 -7.97 14.25 -4.63
C GLU A 32 -6.63 13.47 -4.58
N LEU A 33 -6.27 12.93 -3.41
CA LEU A 33 -5.05 12.15 -3.17
C LEU A 33 -5.31 10.68 -2.91
N ILE A 34 -6.59 10.26 -2.88
CA ILE A 34 -6.96 8.85 -2.74
C ILE A 34 -6.30 8.05 -3.87
N PRO A 35 -5.61 6.95 -3.54
CA PRO A 35 -4.95 6.13 -4.54
C PRO A 35 -6.00 5.46 -5.44
N THR A 36 -5.78 5.52 -6.75
CA THR A 36 -6.57 4.74 -7.70
C THR A 36 -6.32 3.24 -7.52
N TYR A 37 -7.27 2.40 -7.90
CA TYR A 37 -7.11 0.94 -7.86
C TYR A 37 -5.88 0.46 -8.63
N ALA A 38 -5.55 1.09 -9.76
CA ALA A 38 -4.34 0.79 -10.52
C ALA A 38 -3.04 1.07 -9.73
N ARG A 39 -3.08 2.05 -8.81
CA ARG A 39 -1.94 2.41 -7.96
C ARG A 39 -1.81 1.46 -6.78
N ILE A 40 -2.93 1.12 -6.13
CA ILE A 40 -2.96 0.08 -5.09
C ILE A 40 -2.54 -1.28 -5.63
N GLY A 41 -3.00 -1.66 -6.83
CA GLY A 41 -2.59 -2.90 -7.48
C GLY A 41 -1.08 -2.98 -7.72
N GLN A 42 -0.44 -1.87 -8.09
CA GLN A 42 1.03 -1.83 -8.19
C GLN A 42 1.70 -2.00 -6.82
N VAL A 43 1.18 -1.36 -5.77
CA VAL A 43 1.71 -1.53 -4.42
C VAL A 43 1.59 -2.99 -3.98
N VAL A 44 0.46 -3.65 -4.22
CA VAL A 44 0.26 -5.07 -3.90
C VAL A 44 1.28 -5.96 -4.61
N VAL A 45 1.55 -5.71 -5.89
CA VAL A 45 2.57 -6.46 -6.64
C VAL A 45 3.96 -6.28 -6.02
N GLU A 46 4.31 -5.05 -5.63
CA GLU A 46 5.59 -4.78 -4.99
C GLU A 46 5.67 -5.41 -3.59
N LEU A 47 4.61 -5.32 -2.78
CA LEU A 47 4.54 -5.95 -1.45
C LEU A 47 4.66 -7.48 -1.55
N ALA A 48 3.99 -8.09 -2.53
CA ALA A 48 4.04 -9.53 -2.76
C ALA A 48 5.40 -10.00 -3.29
N ALA A 49 6.16 -9.13 -3.95
CA ALA A 49 7.50 -9.42 -4.46
C ALA A 49 8.60 -9.31 -3.38
N ARG A 50 8.27 -8.85 -2.17
CA ARG A 50 9.24 -8.68 -1.08
C ARG A 50 9.48 -9.98 -0.32
N PRO A 51 10.67 -10.17 0.29
CA PRO A 51 10.95 -11.33 1.13
C PRO A 51 10.13 -11.37 2.43
N ASP A 52 9.63 -10.23 2.90
CA ASP A 52 8.73 -10.07 4.06
C ASP A 52 7.24 -10.06 3.67
N ALA A 53 6.88 -10.61 2.50
CA ALA A 53 5.49 -10.67 2.02
C ALA A 53 4.56 -11.42 3.00
N ASP A 54 5.05 -12.44 3.71
CA ASP A 54 4.28 -13.16 4.72
C ASP A 54 3.83 -12.25 5.87
N GLU A 55 4.69 -11.35 6.35
CA GLU A 55 4.34 -10.38 7.40
C GLU A 55 3.37 -9.31 6.87
N LEU A 56 3.40 -9.06 5.57
CA LEU A 56 2.58 -8.08 4.87
C LEU A 56 1.30 -8.68 4.27
N ALA A 57 1.06 -9.98 4.43
CA ALA A 57 -0.08 -10.67 3.82
C ALA A 57 -1.43 -10.04 4.19
N GLY A 58 -1.61 -9.67 5.47
CA GLY A 58 -2.84 -8.99 5.91
C GLY A 58 -3.01 -7.58 5.31
N LEU A 59 -1.90 -6.88 5.04
CA LEU A 59 -1.93 -5.57 4.38
C LEU A 59 -2.25 -5.72 2.89
N ILE A 60 -1.66 -6.71 2.23
CA ILE A 60 -1.95 -7.06 0.83
C ILE A 60 -3.43 -7.39 0.66
N ASP A 61 -4.00 -8.17 1.58
CA ASP A 61 -5.42 -8.51 1.57
C ASP A 61 -6.31 -7.28 1.74
N THR A 62 -5.96 -6.41 2.71
CA THR A 62 -6.66 -5.13 2.92
C THR A 62 -6.62 -4.25 1.66
N CYS A 63 -5.45 -4.15 1.01
CA CYS A 63 -5.30 -3.42 -0.24
C CYS A 63 -6.11 -4.03 -1.39
N ARG A 64 -6.24 -5.37 -1.45
CA ARG A 64 -7.09 -6.03 -2.45
C ARG A 64 -8.56 -5.76 -2.22
N GLN A 65 -9.02 -5.91 -0.98
CA GLN A 65 -10.40 -5.62 -0.60
C GLN A 65 -10.77 -4.18 -0.96
N TYR A 66 -9.89 -3.21 -0.69
CA TYR A 66 -10.09 -1.81 -1.08
C TYR A 66 -10.33 -1.62 -2.59
N MET A 67 -9.77 -2.48 -3.45
CA MET A 67 -10.00 -2.39 -4.90
C MET A 67 -11.30 -3.05 -5.36
N GLU A 68 -11.91 -3.88 -4.50
CA GLU A 68 -13.16 -4.60 -4.79
C GLU A 68 -14.40 -3.84 -4.26
N GLU A 69 -14.19 -2.87 -3.37
CA GLU A 69 -15.20 -1.90 -2.86
C GLU A 69 -15.34 -0.69 -3.78
#